data_AF-A0A392PU32-F1
#
_entry.id   AF-A0A392PU32-F1
#
_cell.length_a   1.000
_cell.length_b   1.000
_cell.length_c   1.000
_cell.angle_alpha   90.00
_cell.angle_beta   90.00
_cell.angle_gamma   90.00
#
_symmetry.space_group_name_H-M   'P 1'
#
loop_
_entity.id
_entity.type
_entity.pdbx_description
1 polymer ?
#
loop_
_entity_poly.entity_id
_entity_poly.type
_entity_poly.pdbx_seq_one_letter_code
_entity_poly.pdbx_strand_id
1 'polypeptide(L)'
;MFLSQTIHHSSHIVEVLTESLTLKETPIPTKIARLMLVSDILHNSSAPVRNASAYRTKFEATLPDIMESFNDLYRSIMGRITAEALKERVLKVLQVWADWFLFSDAYVNGL
;
A
#
# COMPACT_ATOMS: atom_id res chain seq x y z
N MET A 1 19.45 -23.03 -1.12
CA MET A 1 18.91 -22.85 0.25
C MET A 1 18.84 -21.37 0.68
N PHE A 2 19.85 -20.51 0.42
CA PHE A 2 19.83 -19.09 0.83
C PHE A 2 18.84 -18.15 0.09
N LEU A 3 18.38 -18.49 -1.12
CA LEU A 3 17.35 -17.71 -1.82
C LEU A 3 15.95 -17.87 -1.20
N SER A 4 15.69 -19.00 -0.54
CA SER A 4 14.38 -19.30 0.05
C SER A 4 14.10 -18.41 1.28
N GLN A 5 15.06 -18.27 2.20
CA GLN A 5 14.87 -17.52 3.45
C GLN A 5 14.52 -16.04 3.24
N THR A 6 15.15 -15.35 2.28
CA THR A 6 14.88 -13.91 2.06
C THR A 6 13.54 -13.64 1.37
N ILE A 7 13.03 -14.60 0.57
CA ILE A 7 11.69 -14.52 -0.01
C ILE A 7 10.63 -14.66 1.09
N HIS A 8 10.85 -15.52 2.10
CA HIS A 8 9.94 -15.67 3.24
C HIS A 8 9.79 -14.36 4.04
N HIS A 9 10.87 -13.62 4.25
CA HIS A 9 10.82 -12.36 5.02
C HIS A 9 10.00 -11.26 4.32
N SER A 10 10.16 -11.09 3.00
CA SER A 10 9.36 -10.11 2.26
C SER A 10 7.89 -10.52 2.16
N SER A 11 7.57 -11.82 2.13
CA SER A 11 6.17 -12.28 2.18
C SER A 11 5.53 -11.91 3.50
N HIS A 12 6.18 -12.22 4.61
CA HIS A 12 5.66 -11.96 5.95
C HIS A 12 5.45 -10.46 6.20
N ILE A 13 6.37 -9.60 5.73
CA ILE A 13 6.21 -8.14 5.85
C ILE A 13 4.98 -7.66 5.06
N VAL A 14 4.81 -8.13 3.81
CA VAL A 14 3.67 -7.75 2.97
C VAL A 14 2.37 -8.24 3.58
N GLU A 15 2.33 -9.47 4.08
CA GLU A 15 1.19 -10.08 4.75
C GLU A 15 0.77 -9.28 5.99
N VAL A 16 1.70 -9.05 6.93
CA VAL A 16 1.43 -8.28 8.16
C VAL A 16 0.96 -6.86 7.84
N LEU A 17 1.58 -6.19 6.85
CA LEU A 17 1.16 -4.85 6.46
C LEU A 17 -0.24 -4.86 5.83
N THR A 18 -0.52 -5.81 4.95
CA THR A 18 -1.82 -6.00 4.30
C THR A 18 -2.89 -6.24 5.35
N GLU A 19 -2.71 -7.22 6.23
CA GLU A 19 -3.64 -7.51 7.34
C GLU A 19 -3.86 -6.26 8.20
N SER A 20 -2.78 -5.59 8.62
CA SER A 20 -2.88 -4.40 9.47
C SER A 20 -3.60 -3.23 8.80
N LEU A 21 -3.60 -3.16 7.46
CA LEU A 21 -4.28 -2.16 6.66
C LEU A 21 -5.73 -2.56 6.35
N THR A 22 -6.08 -3.84 6.42
CA THR A 22 -7.45 -4.31 6.18
C THR A 22 -8.32 -4.40 7.45
N LEU A 23 -7.71 -4.31 8.65
CA LEU A 23 -8.43 -4.21 9.93
C LEU A 23 -9.30 -2.94 10.01
N LYS A 24 -10.60 -3.13 10.28
CA LYS A 24 -11.62 -2.06 10.30
C LYS A 24 -11.48 -1.10 11.48
N GLU A 25 -11.00 -1.61 12.60
CA GLU A 25 -10.78 -0.89 13.85
C GLU A 25 -9.51 -0.02 13.83
N THR A 26 -8.69 -0.11 12.78
CA THR A 26 -7.46 0.70 12.67
C THR A 26 -7.81 2.18 12.58
N PRO A 27 -7.30 3.03 13.50
CA PRO A 27 -7.54 4.47 13.44
C PRO A 27 -7.03 5.09 12.14
N ILE A 28 -7.76 6.09 11.60
CA ILE A 28 -7.43 6.77 10.34
C ILE A 28 -5.95 7.22 10.28
N PRO A 29 -5.39 7.89 11.31
CA PRO A 29 -3.99 8.35 11.25
C PRO A 29 -3.00 7.19 11.12
N THR A 30 -3.24 6.10 11.83
CA THR A 30 -2.41 4.88 11.79
C THR A 30 -2.51 4.19 10.44
N LYS A 31 -3.72 4.12 9.86
CA LYS A 31 -3.95 3.52 8.55
C LYS A 31 -3.20 4.27 7.45
N ILE A 32 -3.25 5.61 7.48
CA ILE A 32 -2.47 6.47 6.57
C ILE A 32 -0.96 6.28 6.77
N ALA A 33 -0.48 6.26 8.02
CA ALA A 33 0.95 6.07 8.30
C ALA A 33 1.46 4.72 7.75
N ARG A 34 0.67 3.66 7.87
CA ARG A 34 0.99 2.34 7.28
C ARG A 34 0.98 2.37 5.75
N LEU A 35 0.05 3.08 5.11
CA LEU A 35 0.06 3.25 3.65
C LEU A 35 1.31 4.03 3.19
N MET A 36 1.73 5.07 3.93
CA MET A 36 2.98 5.78 3.66
C MET A 36 4.19 4.86 3.78
N LEU A 37 4.22 4.00 4.79
CA LEU A 37 5.28 2.98 4.92
C LEU A 37 5.30 2.01 3.72
N VAL A 38 4.12 1.57 3.24
CA VAL A 38 4.04 0.76 2.00
C VAL A 38 4.62 1.54 0.82
N SER A 39 4.30 2.82 0.69
CA SER A 39 4.86 3.69 -0.36
C SER A 39 6.39 3.78 -0.28
N ASP A 40 6.96 3.94 0.91
CA ASP A 40 8.42 3.99 1.11
C ASP A 40 9.08 2.65 0.76
N ILE A 41 8.46 1.53 1.12
CA ILE A 41 8.95 0.19 0.74
C ILE A 41 8.92 0.04 -0.78
N LEU A 42 7.83 0.46 -1.44
CA LEU A 42 7.70 0.40 -2.89
C LEU A 42 8.71 1.28 -3.61
N HIS A 43 8.98 2.49 -3.12
CA HIS A 43 10.04 3.36 -3.67
C HIS A 43 11.40 2.65 -3.65
N ASN A 44 11.74 2.07 -2.50
CA ASN A 44 13.01 1.37 -2.29
C ASN A 44 13.08 0.00 -2.98
N SER A 45 11.95 -0.55 -3.42
CA SER A 45 11.89 -1.83 -4.14
C SER A 45 12.63 -1.80 -5.49
N SER A 46 12.89 -0.60 -6.02
CA SER A 46 13.64 -0.37 -7.27
C SER A 46 15.16 -0.29 -7.06
N ALA A 47 15.64 -0.29 -5.81
CA ALA A 47 17.08 -0.26 -5.54
C ALA A 47 17.77 -1.53 -6.07
N PRO A 48 19.03 -1.46 -6.55
CA PRO A 48 19.76 -2.60 -7.09
C PRO A 48 20.31 -3.51 -5.98
N VAL A 49 19.46 -3.85 -5.02
CA VAL A 49 19.76 -4.75 -3.91
C VAL A 49 18.91 -6.01 -4.03
N ARG A 50 19.50 -7.13 -3.61
CA ARG A 50 18.91 -8.46 -3.81
C ARG A 50 17.51 -8.53 -3.17
N ASN A 51 16.53 -8.98 -3.95
CA ASN A 51 15.13 -9.18 -3.58
C ASN A 51 14.30 -7.90 -3.32
N ALA A 52 14.82 -6.70 -3.54
CA ALA A 52 14.04 -5.47 -3.39
C ALA A 52 12.79 -5.49 -4.28
N SER A 53 12.94 -5.90 -5.54
CA SER A 53 11.85 -5.99 -6.51
C SER A 53 10.73 -6.98 -6.11
N ALA A 54 11.01 -7.94 -5.21
CA ALA A 54 10.00 -8.89 -4.74
C ALA A 54 8.89 -8.20 -3.95
N TYR A 55 9.18 -7.07 -3.27
CA TYR A 55 8.14 -6.29 -2.58
C TYR A 55 7.12 -5.73 -3.56
N ARG A 56 7.58 -5.17 -4.69
CA ARG A 56 6.70 -4.62 -5.73
C ARG A 56 5.71 -5.67 -6.22
N THR A 57 6.20 -6.84 -6.65
CA THR A 57 5.34 -7.93 -7.15
C THR A 57 4.36 -8.44 -6.10
N LYS A 58 4.78 -8.50 -4.83
CA LYS A 58 3.90 -9.00 -3.75
C LYS A 58 2.84 -7.99 -3.36
N PHE A 59 3.19 -6.70 -3.25
CA PHE A 59 2.20 -5.66 -3.01
C PHE A 59 1.24 -5.49 -4.18
N GLU A 60 1.70 -5.64 -5.43
CA GLU A 60 0.81 -5.61 -6.61
C GLU A 60 -0.38 -6.58 -6.47
N ALA A 61 -0.19 -7.71 -5.79
CA ALA A 61 -1.26 -8.68 -5.54
C ALA A 61 -2.21 -8.29 -4.40
N THR A 62 -1.79 -7.44 -3.44
CA THR A 62 -2.58 -7.12 -2.23
C THR A 62 -3.07 -5.69 -2.15
N LEU A 63 -2.53 -4.79 -2.97
CA LEU A 63 -2.94 -3.38 -3.05
C LEU A 63 -4.45 -3.20 -3.35
N PRO A 64 -5.11 -3.99 -4.20
CA PRO A 64 -6.56 -3.89 -4.40
C PRO A 64 -7.34 -4.03 -3.10
N ASP A 65 -7.02 -5.04 -2.28
CA ASP A 65 -7.69 -5.29 -0.99
C ASP A 65 -7.43 -4.15 0.00
N ILE A 66 -6.20 -3.61 0.00
CA ILE A 66 -5.83 -2.45 0.82
C ILE A 66 -6.68 -1.22 0.43
N MET A 67 -6.82 -0.95 -0.88
CA MET A 67 -7.57 0.20 -1.38
C MET A 67 -9.07 0.04 -1.17
N GLU A 68 -9.61 -1.17 -1.31
CA GLU A 68 -11.00 -1.47 -0.93
C GLU A 68 -11.24 -1.16 0.55
N SER A 69 -10.31 -1.55 1.43
CA SER A 69 -10.40 -1.23 2.87
C SER A 69 -10.31 0.28 3.18
N PHE A 70 -9.62 1.07 2.35
CA PHE A 70 -9.65 2.53 2.44
C PHE A 70 -10.98 3.12 1.93
N ASN A 71 -11.54 2.57 0.85
CA ASN A 71 -12.85 2.99 0.32
C ASN A 71 -13.99 2.67 1.30
N ASP A 72 -13.96 1.50 1.95
CA ASP A 72 -14.90 1.15 3.02
C ASP A 72 -14.82 2.15 4.19
N LEU A 73 -13.60 2.47 4.62
CA LEU A 73 -13.37 3.47 5.65
C LEU A 73 -13.89 4.84 5.21
N TYR A 74 -13.59 5.29 3.99
CA TYR A 74 -14.10 6.56 3.44
C TYR A 74 -15.63 6.62 3.47
N ARG A 75 -16.31 5.55 3.03
CA ARG A 75 -17.78 5.44 3.04
C ARG A 75 -18.38 5.43 4.44
N SER A 76 -17.63 4.99 5.44
CA SER A 76 -18.07 4.95 6.85
C SER A 76 -17.98 6.32 7.56
N ILE A 77 -17.19 7.27 7.04
CA ILE A 77 -16.97 8.56 7.68
C ILE A 77 -18.17 9.49 7.46
N MET A 78 -18.87 9.86 8.53
CA MET A 78 -19.99 10.82 8.48
C MET A 78 -19.54 12.27 8.21
N GLY A 79 -18.34 12.64 8.65
CA GLY A 79 -17.82 14.01 8.53
C GLY A 79 -17.15 14.29 7.19
N ARG A 80 -17.72 15.19 6.39
CA ARG A 80 -17.20 15.53 5.04
C ARG A 80 -15.74 15.95 5.03
N ILE A 81 -15.32 16.79 5.97
CA ILE A 81 -13.94 17.29 6.04
C ILE A 81 -12.95 16.13 6.24
N THR A 82 -13.24 15.23 7.18
CA THR A 82 -12.40 14.07 7.48
C THR A 82 -12.37 13.08 6.31
N ALA A 83 -13.51 12.86 5.65
CA ALA A 83 -13.61 11.97 4.49
C ALA A 83 -12.76 12.50 3.32
N GLU A 84 -12.89 13.78 2.99
CA GLU A 84 -12.11 14.38 1.90
C GLU A 84 -10.61 14.43 2.23
N ALA A 85 -10.24 14.70 3.49
CA ALA A 85 -8.83 14.65 3.91
C ALA A 85 -8.22 13.24 3.80
N LEU A 86 -8.99 12.19 4.09
CA LEU A 86 -8.55 10.80 3.87
C LEU A 86 -8.37 10.53 2.38
N LYS A 87 -9.36 10.88 1.57
CA LYS A 87 -9.34 10.69 0.11
C LYS A 87 -8.16 11.42 -0.54
N GLU A 88 -7.93 12.68 -0.20
CA GLU A 88 -6.81 13.46 -0.73
C GLU A 88 -5.46 12.79 -0.44
N ARG A 89 -5.28 12.27 0.78
CA ARG A 89 -4.04 11.56 1.15
C ARG A 89 -3.85 10.27 0.35
N VAL A 90 -4.90 9.48 0.17
CA VAL A 90 -4.84 8.24 -0.64
C VAL A 90 -4.53 8.57 -2.10
N LEU A 91 -5.26 9.53 -2.70
CA LEU A 91 -5.03 9.96 -4.08
C LEU A 91 -3.62 10.52 -4.28
N LYS A 92 -3.08 11.24 -3.29
CA LYS A 92 -1.71 11.75 -3.35
C LYS A 92 -0.68 10.62 -3.39
N VAL A 93 -0.90 9.53 -2.64
CA VAL A 93 -0.04 8.33 -2.69
C VAL A 93 -0.13 7.66 -4.06
N LEU A 94 -1.32 7.48 -4.62
CA LEU A 94 -1.51 6.92 -5.96
C LEU A 94 -0.81 7.76 -7.03
N GLN A 95 -0.91 9.09 -6.94
CA GLN A 95 -0.18 10.00 -7.85
C GLN A 95 1.33 9.81 -7.75
N VAL A 96 1.87 9.68 -6.52
CA VAL A 96 3.31 9.42 -6.32
C VAL A 96 3.73 8.09 -6.95
N TRP A 97 2.88 7.05 -6.87
CA TRP A 97 3.18 5.77 -7.52
C TRP A 97 3.17 5.86 -9.04
N ALA A 98 2.28 6.66 -9.62
CA ALA A 98 2.28 6.97 -11.05
C ALA A 98 3.54 7.75 -11.47
N ASP A 99 3.91 8.79 -10.71
CA ASP A 99 5.09 9.63 -10.98
C ASP A 99 6.40 8.83 -10.92
N TRP A 100 6.45 7.80 -10.07
CA TRP A 100 7.59 6.89 -9.96
C TRP A 100 7.54 5.72 -10.94
N PHE A 101 6.50 5.62 -11.78
CA PHE A 101 6.27 4.51 -12.70
C PHE A 101 6.30 3.15 -11.99
N LEU A 102 5.81 3.11 -10.75
CA LEU A 102 5.81 1.88 -9.95
C LEU A 102 4.86 0.85 -10.53
N PHE A 103 3.74 1.23 -11.14
CA PHE A 103 2.82 0.31 -11.81
C PHE A 103 2.34 0.93 -13.12
N SER A 104 1.66 0.14 -13.96
CA SER A 104 1.03 0.70 -15.16
C SER A 104 -0.08 1.68 -14.80
N ASP A 105 -0.32 2.67 -15.65
CA ASP A 105 -1.42 3.63 -15.44
C ASP A 105 -2.77 2.92 -15.31
N ALA A 106 -3.01 1.87 -16.11
CA ALA A 106 -4.23 1.07 -16.03
C ALA A 106 -4.43 0.42 -14.66
N TYR A 107 -3.34 -0.05 -14.04
CA TYR A 107 -3.38 -0.63 -12.70
C TYR A 107 -3.64 0.46 -11.64
N VAL A 108 -2.88 1.57 -11.65
CA VAL A 108 -3.05 2.66 -10.67
C VAL A 108 -4.43 3.30 -10.76
N ASN A 109 -4.97 3.48 -11.97
CA ASN A 109 -6.32 4.01 -12.18
C ASN A 109 -7.44 3.02 -11.82
N GLY A 110 -7.12 1.74 -11.69
CA GLY A 110 -8.06 0.69 -11.26
C GLY A 110 -8.14 0.51 -9.75
N LEU A 111 -7.23 1.13 -8.99
CA LEU A 111 -7.23 1.21 -7.52
C LEU A 111 -8.10 2.36 -7.02
#